data_AF-A0A4R4MWI7-F1
#
_entry.id   AF-A0A4R4MWI7-F1
#
_cell.length_a   1.000
_cell.length_b   1.000
_cell.length_c   1.000
_cell.angle_alpha   90.00
_cell.angle_beta   90.00
_cell.angle_gamma   90.00
#
_symmetry.space_group_name_H-M   'P 1'
#
loop_
_entity.id
_entity.type
_entity.pdbx_description
1 polymer ?
#
loop_
_entity_poly.entity_id
_entity_poly.type
_entity_poly.pdbx_seq_one_letter_code
_entity_poly.pdbx_strand_id
1 'polypeptide(L)'
;MTSQVVGVPLSLTGRFARFGEQAGLGLEVWRAAVGGVELIVEDDRSDPDVLERVLRGLAGRCDLLLGPYSTHLMRRAGRVAAELDLLVWNHGGAGDDVQGAHPGHVVSVLAPAGAYAEPFVRRLAEEGEHDRLWVVPGKGSFGRQVAAGAERAANERGIPVTVAGPGDALPVGGSWNLLCCGSFEEDVAVIGRA
;
A
#
# COMPACT_ATOMS: atom_id res chain seq x y z
N MET A 1 24.30 3.27 -26.09
CA MET A 1 22.91 3.33 -25.62
C MET A 1 22.86 4.41 -24.56
N THR A 2 21.94 5.36 -24.66
CA THR A 2 21.70 6.36 -23.59
C THR A 2 21.12 5.63 -22.39
N SER A 3 21.76 5.77 -21.23
CA SER A 3 21.24 5.21 -19.97
C SER A 3 20.07 6.06 -19.50
N GLN A 4 18.98 5.43 -19.06
CA GLN A 4 17.86 6.11 -18.43
C GLN A 4 18.21 6.37 -16.96
N VAL A 5 18.04 7.61 -16.49
CA VAL A 5 18.28 7.98 -15.08
C VAL A 5 16.96 7.91 -14.32
N VAL A 6 16.90 7.05 -13.32
CA VAL A 6 15.69 6.80 -12.51
C VAL A 6 15.94 7.23 -11.08
N GLY A 7 15.18 8.21 -10.61
CA GLY A 7 15.24 8.75 -9.26
C GLY A 7 14.28 8.03 -8.31
N VAL A 8 14.77 7.62 -7.15
CA VAL A 8 13.97 6.86 -6.18
C VAL A 8 14.20 7.39 -4.75
N PRO A 9 13.25 8.15 -4.17
CA PRO A 9 13.18 8.29 -2.72
C PRO A 9 12.88 6.94 -2.07
N LEU A 10 13.78 6.48 -1.21
CA LEU A 10 13.57 5.31 -0.37
C LEU A 10 13.70 5.69 1.10
N SER A 11 12.85 5.14 1.95
CA SER A 11 13.08 5.18 3.39
C SER A 11 14.21 4.22 3.74
N LEU A 12 15.46 4.69 3.74
CA LEU A 12 16.61 3.89 4.19
C LEU A 12 16.85 4.07 5.69
N THR A 13 16.32 5.15 6.26
CA THR A 13 16.23 5.36 7.71
C THR A 13 14.81 5.70 8.14
N GLY A 14 14.57 5.70 9.45
CA GLY A 14 13.28 5.98 10.06
C GLY A 14 12.34 4.76 10.11
N ARG A 15 11.05 5.02 10.35
CA ARG A 15 10.05 3.97 10.66
C ARG A 15 9.80 2.97 9.53
N PHE A 16 10.13 3.33 8.28
CA PHE A 16 9.93 2.50 7.10
C PHE A 16 11.25 1.94 6.54
N ALA A 17 12.36 2.07 7.26
CA ALA A 17 13.70 1.62 6.84
C ALA A 17 13.69 0.19 6.24
N ARG A 18 13.07 -0.76 6.96
CA ARG A 18 12.94 -2.15 6.51
C ARG A 18 12.31 -2.28 5.12
N PHE A 19 11.27 -1.50 4.83
CA PHE A 19 10.57 -1.59 3.54
C PHE A 19 11.34 -0.87 2.43
N GLY A 20 12.00 0.24 2.73
CA GLY A 20 12.87 0.91 1.75
C GLY A 20 14.10 0.08 1.41
N GLU A 21 14.72 -0.61 2.37
CA GLU A 21 15.80 -1.57 2.12
C GLU A 21 15.35 -2.71 1.19
N GLN A 22 14.17 -3.30 1.45
CA GLN A 22 13.60 -4.34 0.59
C GLN A 22 13.31 -3.85 -0.84
N ALA A 23 12.75 -2.64 -0.97
CA ALA A 23 12.52 -2.02 -2.27
C ALA A 23 13.84 -1.76 -3.01
N GLY A 24 14.86 -1.25 -2.31
CA GLY A 24 16.20 -1.01 -2.86
C GLY A 24 16.85 -2.28 -3.40
N LEU A 25 16.78 -3.39 -2.66
CA LEU A 25 17.27 -4.69 -3.12
C LEU A 25 16.55 -5.15 -4.40
N GLY A 26 15.22 -4.99 -4.47
CA GLY A 26 14.44 -5.33 -5.66
C GLY A 26 14.82 -4.48 -6.89
N LEU A 27 15.05 -3.18 -6.69
CA LEU A 27 15.45 -2.25 -7.74
C LEU A 27 16.85 -2.57 -8.28
N GLU A 28 17.80 -2.96 -7.43
CA GLU A 28 19.13 -3.38 -7.88
C GLU A 28 19.08 -4.66 -8.74
N VAL A 29 18.27 -5.65 -8.34
CA VAL A 29 18.06 -6.87 -9.15
C VAL A 29 17.42 -6.51 -10.49
N TRP A 30 16.38 -5.67 -10.48
CA TRP A 30 15.72 -5.21 -11.70
C TRP A 30 16.70 -4.47 -12.63
N ARG A 31 17.46 -3.50 -12.12
CA ARG A 31 18.47 -2.73 -12.86
C ARG A 31 19.49 -3.65 -13.53
N ALA A 32 20.01 -4.63 -12.79
CA ALA A 32 20.98 -5.60 -13.31
C ALA A 32 20.40 -6.46 -14.44
N ALA A 33 19.11 -6.81 -14.36
CA ALA A 33 18.44 -7.63 -15.36
C ALA A 33 18.14 -6.87 -16.67
N VAL A 34 17.73 -5.60 -16.59
CA VAL A 34 17.36 -4.82 -17.79
C VAL A 34 18.56 -4.17 -18.48
N GLY A 35 19.57 -3.75 -17.72
CA GLY A 35 20.68 -2.94 -18.22
C GLY A 35 20.26 -1.53 -18.69
N GLY A 36 21.23 -0.66 -18.95
CA GLY A 36 20.94 0.69 -19.49
C GLY A 36 20.14 1.61 -18.57
N VAL A 37 20.15 1.34 -17.26
CA VAL A 37 19.50 2.15 -16.23
C VAL A 37 20.51 2.58 -15.17
N GLU A 38 20.51 3.87 -14.84
CA GLU A 38 21.19 4.45 -13.69
C GLU A 38 20.16 4.72 -12.60
N LEU A 39 20.38 4.16 -11.40
CA LEU A 39 19.53 4.41 -10.24
C LEU A 39 20.15 5.49 -9.37
N ILE A 40 19.39 6.54 -9.08
CA ILE A 40 19.73 7.56 -8.09
C ILE A 40 18.80 7.38 -6.90
N VAL A 41 19.32 6.78 -5.84
CA VAL A 41 18.59 6.51 -4.60
C VAL A 41 18.95 7.57 -3.56
N GLU A 42 17.93 8.16 -2.93
CA GLU A 42 18.09 9.18 -1.89
C GLU A 42 17.20 8.81 -0.68
N ASP A 43 17.73 8.98 0.53
CA ASP A 43 17.01 8.61 1.76
C ASP A 43 15.96 9.65 2.14
N ASP A 44 14.68 9.27 2.10
CA ASP A 44 13.56 10.11 2.53
C ASP A 44 13.34 10.09 4.06
N ARG A 45 14.06 9.24 4.78
CA ARG A 45 14.04 9.10 6.25
C ARG A 45 12.66 8.79 6.84
N SER A 46 11.75 8.26 6.03
CA SER A 46 10.34 8.06 6.35
C SER A 46 9.57 9.34 6.66
N ASP A 47 10.07 10.51 6.27
CA ASP A 47 9.55 11.82 6.64
C ASP A 47 9.02 12.59 5.41
N PRO A 48 7.79 13.13 5.46
CA PRO A 48 7.18 13.77 4.30
C PRO A 48 7.87 15.07 3.87
N ASP A 49 8.48 15.83 4.78
CA ASP A 49 9.18 17.08 4.43
C ASP A 49 10.57 16.79 3.86
N VAL A 50 11.22 15.74 4.35
CA VAL A 50 12.47 15.22 3.76
C VAL A 50 12.21 14.66 2.37
N LEU A 51 11.19 13.82 2.23
CA LEU A 51 10.73 13.28 0.96
C LEU A 51 10.50 14.38 -0.08
N GLU A 52 9.80 15.45 0.29
CA GLU A 52 9.54 16.54 -0.64
C GLU A 52 10.84 17.18 -1.16
N ARG A 53 11.81 17.44 -0.28
CA ARG A 53 13.12 17.96 -0.70
C ARG A 53 13.87 16.98 -1.60
N VAL A 54 13.83 15.68 -1.27
CA VAL A 54 14.44 14.62 -2.07
C VAL A 54 13.81 14.56 -3.47
N LEU A 55 12.48 14.50 -3.55
CA LEU A 55 11.75 14.45 -4.82
C LEU A 55 12.06 15.66 -5.71
N ARG A 56 12.06 16.88 -5.14
CA ARG A 56 12.43 18.10 -5.88
C ARG A 56 13.88 18.06 -6.37
N GLY A 57 14.80 17.48 -5.59
CA GLY A 57 16.20 17.30 -5.99
C GLY A 57 16.37 16.29 -7.12
N LEU A 58 15.62 15.18 -7.09
CA LEU A 58 15.64 14.15 -8.12
C LEU A 58 14.99 14.63 -9.42
N ALA A 59 13.89 15.36 -9.34
CA ALA A 59 13.14 15.90 -10.47
C ALA A 59 14.01 16.69 -11.48
N GLY A 60 15.04 17.41 -11.01
CA GLY A 60 15.91 18.21 -11.87
C GLY A 60 17.00 17.42 -12.62
N ARG A 61 17.15 16.12 -12.34
CA ARG A 61 18.27 15.31 -12.85
C ARG A 61 17.93 13.85 -13.21
N CYS A 62 16.66 13.47 -13.11
CA CYS A 62 16.18 12.12 -13.41
C CYS A 62 15.09 12.18 -14.48
N ASP A 63 15.04 11.16 -15.33
CA ASP A 63 14.05 11.05 -16.39
C ASP A 63 12.72 10.43 -15.90
N LEU A 64 12.81 9.54 -14.90
CA LEU A 64 11.66 8.93 -14.24
C LEU A 64 11.80 8.98 -12.72
N LEU A 65 10.66 9.03 -12.02
CA LEU A 65 10.58 8.98 -10.57
C LEU A 65 9.76 7.78 -10.12
N LEU A 66 10.29 7.01 -9.16
CA LEU A 66 9.59 5.88 -8.53
C LEU A 66 9.28 6.18 -7.06
N GLY A 67 8.28 5.49 -6.52
CA GLY A 67 7.98 5.48 -5.10
C GLY A 67 7.29 6.74 -4.58
N PRO A 68 7.40 7.03 -3.27
CA PRO A 68 8.08 6.29 -2.22
C PRO A 68 7.23 5.15 -1.62
N TYR A 69 7.77 4.46 -0.61
CA TYR A 69 6.97 3.61 0.26
C TYR A 69 6.23 4.40 1.35
N SER A 70 4.92 4.37 1.19
CA SER A 70 3.83 4.24 2.16
C SER A 70 2.71 5.16 1.70
N THR A 71 1.46 4.82 1.98
CA THR A 71 0.31 5.69 1.66
C THR A 71 0.50 7.12 2.19
N HIS A 72 1.09 7.25 3.38
CA HIS A 72 1.34 8.57 3.98
C HIS A 72 2.33 9.40 3.15
N LEU A 73 3.46 8.81 2.75
CA LEU A 73 4.47 9.49 1.95
C LEU A 73 4.00 9.70 0.51
N MET A 74 3.26 8.75 -0.05
CA MET A 74 2.77 8.85 -1.43
C MET A 74 1.73 9.97 -1.60
N ARG A 75 0.94 10.31 -0.58
CA ARG A 75 0.10 11.53 -0.61
C ARG A 75 0.93 12.79 -0.83
N ARG A 76 2.07 12.89 -0.14
CA ARG A 76 2.99 14.03 -0.30
C ARG A 76 3.64 13.98 -1.69
N ALA A 77 4.10 12.81 -2.13
CA ALA A 77 4.73 12.64 -3.43
C ALA A 77 3.78 13.00 -4.59
N GLY A 78 2.53 12.56 -4.56
CA GLY A 78 1.54 12.90 -5.57
C GLY A 78 1.28 14.40 -5.67
N ARG A 79 1.19 15.09 -4.54
CA ARG A 79 1.08 16.56 -4.50
C ARG A 79 2.30 17.23 -5.14
N VAL A 80 3.51 16.83 -4.76
CA VAL A 80 4.76 17.39 -5.30
C VAL A 80 4.89 17.11 -6.80
N ALA A 81 4.51 15.92 -7.25
CA ALA A 81 4.50 15.56 -8.66
C ALA A 81 3.57 16.47 -9.48
N ALA A 82 2.36 16.71 -8.98
CA ALA A 82 1.41 17.63 -9.62
C ALA A 82 1.91 19.09 -9.62
N GLU A 83 2.53 19.55 -8.53
CA GLU A 83 3.13 20.90 -8.45
C GLU A 83 4.29 21.11 -9.44
N LEU A 84 5.03 20.05 -9.76
CA LEU A 84 6.16 20.08 -10.68
C LEU A 84 5.80 19.68 -12.12
N ASP A 85 4.54 19.33 -12.39
CA ASP A 85 4.08 18.76 -13.67
C ASP A 85 4.88 17.51 -14.08
N LEU A 86 5.07 16.59 -13.13
CA LEU A 86 5.82 15.34 -13.32
C LEU A 86 4.96 14.10 -13.06
N LEU A 87 5.46 12.96 -13.54
CA LEU A 87 4.88 11.64 -13.30
C LEU A 87 5.70 10.90 -12.23
N VAL A 88 5.02 10.29 -11.27
CA VAL A 88 5.62 9.39 -10.28
C VAL A 88 4.98 8.00 -10.38
N TRP A 89 5.83 6.98 -10.51
CA TRP A 89 5.41 5.59 -10.48
C TRP A 89 5.35 5.09 -9.05
N ASN A 90 4.13 5.11 -8.51
CA ASN A 90 3.83 4.66 -7.16
C ASN A 90 3.99 3.14 -7.06
N HIS A 91 4.97 2.71 -6.27
CA HIS A 91 5.25 1.30 -5.97
C HIS A 91 4.92 0.88 -4.53
N GLY A 92 4.49 1.81 -3.67
CA GLY A 92 4.40 1.55 -2.22
C GLY A 92 3.31 2.29 -1.45
N GLY A 93 2.49 3.09 -2.10
CA GLY A 93 1.35 3.79 -1.51
C GLY A 93 0.01 3.21 -1.96
N ALA A 94 -0.50 2.21 -1.24
CA ALA A 94 -1.70 1.48 -1.64
C ALA A 94 -3.02 2.15 -1.31
N GLY A 95 -3.02 3.22 -0.53
CA GLY A 95 -4.28 3.81 -0.07
C GLY A 95 -5.15 4.26 -1.23
N ASP A 96 -6.44 3.97 -1.15
CA ASP A 96 -7.41 4.25 -2.23
C ASP A 96 -7.41 5.74 -2.61
N ASP A 97 -7.21 6.60 -1.61
CA ASP A 97 -7.13 8.05 -1.76
C ASP A 97 -5.86 8.52 -2.47
N VAL A 98 -4.81 7.71 -2.53
CA VAL A 98 -3.61 7.99 -3.34
C VAL A 98 -3.84 7.66 -4.81
N GLN A 99 -4.58 6.57 -5.10
CA GLN A 99 -4.72 6.03 -6.45
C GLN A 99 -5.36 7.01 -7.45
N GLY A 100 -6.26 7.87 -6.95
CA GLY A 100 -7.01 8.83 -7.78
C GLY A 100 -6.78 10.30 -7.45
N ALA A 101 -5.93 10.64 -6.47
CA ALA A 101 -5.82 12.02 -5.99
C ALA A 101 -5.20 12.99 -7.01
N HIS A 102 -4.29 12.51 -7.85
CA HIS A 102 -3.56 13.35 -8.80
C HIS A 102 -3.56 12.72 -10.21
N PRO A 103 -4.70 12.81 -10.94
CA PRO A 103 -4.82 12.26 -12.28
C PRO A 103 -3.73 12.81 -13.20
N GLY A 104 -3.05 11.94 -13.94
CA GLY A 104 -1.95 12.31 -14.83
C GLY A 104 -0.58 12.41 -14.17
N HIS A 105 -0.48 12.39 -12.84
CA HIS A 105 0.80 12.54 -12.11
C HIS A 105 1.20 11.33 -11.27
N VAL A 106 0.28 10.40 -11.02
CA VAL A 106 0.55 9.16 -10.28
C VAL A 106 0.16 7.96 -11.13
N VAL A 107 1.14 7.09 -11.40
CA VAL A 107 0.92 5.76 -11.99
C VAL A 107 1.15 4.72 -10.91
N SER A 108 0.09 4.04 -10.50
CA SER A 108 0.20 2.99 -9.49
C SER A 108 0.35 1.62 -10.13
N VAL A 109 1.37 0.87 -9.70
CA VAL A 109 1.59 -0.52 -10.15
C VAL A 109 0.96 -1.56 -9.22
N LEU A 110 0.51 -1.12 -8.04
CA LEU A 110 -0.09 -1.95 -7.00
C LEU A 110 -1.62 -1.84 -7.03
N ALA A 111 -2.29 -2.87 -6.51
CA ALA A 111 -3.72 -2.79 -6.25
C ALA A 111 -4.02 -1.71 -5.18
N PRO A 112 -5.20 -1.04 -5.26
CA PRO A 112 -5.71 -0.24 -4.15
C PRO A 112 -5.92 -1.10 -2.90
N ALA A 113 -5.77 -0.51 -1.72
CA ALA A 113 -5.99 -1.16 -0.42
C ALA A 113 -7.39 -1.80 -0.35
N GLY A 114 -8.42 -1.09 -0.84
CA GLY A 114 -9.79 -1.59 -0.89
C GLY A 114 -9.98 -2.82 -1.78
N ALA A 115 -9.03 -3.15 -2.65
CA ALA A 115 -9.12 -4.34 -3.51
C ALA A 115 -8.41 -5.57 -2.91
N TYR A 116 -7.69 -5.43 -1.79
CA TYR A 116 -6.84 -6.52 -1.25
C TYR A 116 -7.63 -7.75 -0.84
N ALA A 117 -8.83 -7.54 -0.29
CA ALA A 117 -9.69 -8.61 0.19
C ALA A 117 -10.56 -9.23 -0.91
N GLU A 118 -10.71 -8.57 -2.06
CA GLU A 118 -11.64 -9.01 -3.11
C GLU A 118 -11.37 -10.44 -3.61
N PRO A 119 -10.12 -10.88 -3.86
CA PRO A 119 -9.87 -12.25 -4.30
C PRO A 119 -10.26 -13.30 -3.25
N PHE A 120 -10.06 -12.99 -1.96
CA PHE A 120 -10.43 -13.87 -0.85
C PHE A 120 -11.96 -13.98 -0.75
N VAL A 121 -12.66 -12.85 -0.74
CA VAL A 121 -14.12 -12.82 -0.65
C VAL A 121 -14.77 -13.46 -1.87
N ARG A 122 -14.20 -13.26 -3.07
CA ARG A 122 -14.64 -13.96 -4.28
C ARG A 122 -14.50 -15.47 -4.12
N ARG A 123 -13.38 -15.95 -3.58
CA ARG A 123 -13.16 -17.39 -3.38
C ARG A 123 -14.17 -18.00 -2.42
N LEU A 124 -14.45 -17.34 -1.29
CA LEU A 124 -15.49 -17.79 -0.36
C LEU A 124 -16.85 -17.95 -1.07
N ALA A 125 -17.25 -16.96 -1.86
CA ALA A 125 -18.52 -17.01 -2.60
C ALA A 125 -18.56 -18.15 -3.63
N GLU A 126 -17.45 -18.38 -4.35
CA GLU A 126 -17.32 -19.47 -5.34
C GLU A 126 -17.38 -20.86 -4.69
N GLU A 127 -16.96 -20.98 -3.43
CA GLU A 127 -17.04 -22.22 -2.65
C GLU A 127 -18.41 -22.44 -2.01
N GLY A 128 -19.35 -21.50 -2.19
CA GLY A 128 -20.67 -21.56 -1.56
C GLY A 128 -20.63 -21.26 -0.06
N GLU A 129 -19.66 -20.46 0.39
CA GLU A 129 -19.61 -20.02 1.78
C GLU A 129 -20.86 -19.18 2.13
N HIS A 130 -21.42 -19.47 3.28
CA HIS A 130 -22.60 -18.79 3.82
C HIS A 130 -22.38 -18.30 5.25
N ASP A 131 -21.29 -18.71 5.88
CA ASP A 131 -20.93 -18.26 7.22
C ASP A 131 -20.50 -16.80 7.22
N ARG A 132 -20.74 -16.16 8.36
CA ARG A 132 -20.46 -14.74 8.53
C ARG A 132 -18.96 -14.46 8.48
N LEU A 133 -18.58 -13.52 7.62
CA LEU A 133 -17.26 -12.93 7.58
C LEU A 133 -17.13 -11.81 8.62
N TRP A 134 -16.26 -12.00 9.60
CA TRP A 134 -15.86 -10.98 10.55
C TRP A 134 -14.63 -10.26 10.02
N VAL A 135 -14.75 -8.94 9.84
CA VAL A 135 -13.67 -8.08 9.35
C VAL A 135 -13.20 -7.19 10.50
N VAL A 136 -11.92 -7.24 10.83
CA VAL A 136 -11.34 -6.45 11.93
C VAL A 136 -10.28 -5.49 11.37
N PRO A 137 -10.56 -4.17 11.28
CA PRO A 137 -9.61 -3.19 10.79
C PRO A 137 -8.51 -2.90 11.83
N GLY A 138 -7.28 -2.72 11.35
CA GLY A 138 -6.22 -2.11 12.16
C GLY A 138 -6.48 -0.63 12.48
N LYS A 139 -5.66 -0.05 13.36
CA LYS A 139 -5.82 1.35 13.79
C LYS A 139 -5.53 2.38 12.68
N GLY A 140 -4.79 1.99 11.65
CA GLY A 140 -4.38 2.86 10.55
C GLY A 140 -5.46 3.09 9.48
N SER A 141 -5.32 4.15 8.69
CA SER A 141 -6.22 4.41 7.56
C SER A 141 -6.18 3.30 6.50
N PHE A 142 -5.01 2.69 6.32
CA PHE A 142 -4.83 1.59 5.38
C PHE A 142 -5.71 0.39 5.75
N GLY A 143 -5.63 -0.08 7.00
CA GLY A 143 -6.44 -1.20 7.48
C GLY A 143 -7.95 -0.96 7.38
N ARG A 144 -8.39 0.28 7.62
CA ARG A 144 -9.78 0.69 7.40
C ARG A 144 -10.21 0.63 5.92
N GLN A 145 -9.34 1.00 4.98
CA GLN A 145 -9.63 0.90 3.55
C GLN A 145 -9.74 -0.56 3.10
N VAL A 146 -8.84 -1.43 3.56
CA VAL A 146 -8.92 -2.88 3.30
C VAL A 146 -10.23 -3.45 3.86
N ALA A 147 -10.59 -3.11 5.10
CA ALA A 147 -11.83 -3.57 5.73
C ALA A 147 -13.08 -3.09 4.98
N ALA A 148 -13.11 -1.81 4.58
CA ALA A 148 -14.20 -1.27 3.75
C ALA A 148 -14.28 -1.98 2.39
N GLY A 149 -13.15 -2.36 1.81
CA GLY A 149 -13.04 -3.18 0.62
C GLY A 149 -13.68 -4.56 0.78
N ALA A 150 -13.31 -5.25 1.86
CA ALA A 150 -13.85 -6.56 2.22
C ALA A 150 -15.37 -6.51 2.43
N GLU A 151 -15.86 -5.51 3.17
CA GLU A 151 -17.29 -5.33 3.43
C GLU A 151 -18.07 -5.11 2.13
N ARG A 152 -17.60 -4.24 1.24
CA ARG A 152 -18.23 -4.05 -0.08
C ARG A 152 -18.24 -5.36 -0.88
N ALA A 153 -17.09 -6.01 -1.00
CA ALA A 153 -16.96 -7.24 -1.78
C ALA A 153 -17.87 -8.36 -1.27
N ALA A 154 -18.06 -8.44 0.05
CA ALA A 154 -18.90 -9.45 0.70
C ALA A 154 -20.38 -9.17 0.45
N ASN A 155 -20.81 -7.91 0.62
CA ASN A 155 -22.17 -7.47 0.33
C ASN A 155 -22.56 -7.71 -1.14
N GLU A 156 -21.66 -7.39 -2.08
CA GLU A 156 -21.87 -7.64 -3.52
C GLU A 156 -22.06 -9.13 -3.87
N ARG A 157 -21.53 -10.03 -3.04
CA ARG A 157 -21.54 -11.49 -3.25
C ARG A 157 -22.52 -12.23 -2.33
N GLY A 158 -23.27 -11.50 -1.51
CA GLY A 158 -24.24 -12.09 -0.59
C GLY A 158 -23.62 -12.85 0.60
N ILE A 159 -22.34 -12.60 0.92
CA ILE A 159 -21.72 -13.15 2.13
C ILE A 159 -22.11 -12.29 3.33
N PRO A 160 -22.71 -12.85 4.40
CA PRO A 160 -22.99 -12.09 5.60
C PRO A 160 -21.70 -11.53 6.19
N VAL A 161 -21.64 -10.23 6.47
CA VAL A 161 -20.42 -9.58 6.97
C VAL A 161 -20.69 -8.75 8.22
N THR A 162 -19.72 -8.69 9.12
CA THR A 162 -19.68 -7.79 10.28
C THR A 162 -18.30 -7.15 10.37
N VAL A 163 -18.24 -5.82 10.37
CA VAL A 163 -17.01 -5.09 10.68
C VAL A 163 -16.95 -4.86 12.20
N ALA A 164 -16.03 -5.52 12.88
CA ALA A 164 -15.86 -5.43 14.32
C ALA A 164 -14.82 -4.36 14.71
N GLY A 165 -15.08 -3.66 15.81
CA GLY A 165 -14.15 -2.71 16.39
C GLY A 165 -12.96 -3.37 17.10
N PRO A 166 -11.87 -2.62 17.38
CA PRO A 166 -10.64 -3.15 18.00
C PRO A 166 -10.80 -3.83 19.38
N GLY A 167 -11.97 -3.72 20.02
CA GLY A 167 -12.29 -4.33 21.31
C GLY A 167 -13.61 -5.10 21.33
N ASP A 168 -14.26 -5.27 20.18
CA ASP A 168 -15.51 -6.03 20.11
C ASP A 168 -15.22 -7.52 20.32
N ALA A 169 -16.15 -8.21 20.97
CA ALA A 169 -16.06 -9.65 21.15
C ALA A 169 -16.25 -10.36 19.81
N LEU A 170 -15.37 -11.32 19.52
CA LEU A 170 -15.52 -12.24 18.39
C LEU A 170 -16.48 -13.38 18.76
N PRO A 171 -17.15 -14.01 17.77
CA PRO A 171 -18.08 -15.09 18.03
C PRO A 171 -17.39 -16.29 18.69
N VAL A 172 -18.07 -16.90 19.66
CA VAL A 172 -17.61 -18.12 20.33
C VAL A 172 -18.38 -19.32 19.80
N GLY A 173 -17.66 -20.29 19.25
CA GLY A 173 -18.25 -21.50 18.67
C GLY A 173 -19.01 -21.25 17.35
N GLY A 174 -19.57 -22.33 16.79
CA GLY A 174 -20.13 -22.29 15.44
C GLY A 174 -19.08 -22.13 14.34
N SER A 175 -19.52 -21.87 13.13
CA SER A 175 -18.68 -21.67 11.95
C SER A 175 -18.77 -20.22 11.47
N TRP A 176 -17.61 -19.63 11.18
CA TRP A 176 -17.44 -18.23 10.83
C TRP A 176 -16.07 -18.01 10.19
N ASN A 177 -15.94 -16.91 9.44
CA ASN A 177 -14.71 -16.51 8.76
C ASN A 177 -14.11 -15.26 9.39
N LEU A 178 -12.78 -15.14 9.37
CA LEU A 178 -12.05 -13.97 9.90
C LEU A 178 -11.18 -13.33 8.83
N LEU A 179 -11.26 -12.01 8.71
CA LEU A 179 -10.31 -11.20 7.98
C LEU A 179 -9.76 -10.09 8.89
N CYS A 180 -8.52 -10.24 9.33
CA CYS A 180 -7.78 -9.18 10.01
C CYS A 180 -7.13 -8.26 8.98
N CYS A 181 -7.25 -6.95 9.19
CA CYS A 181 -6.73 -5.92 8.27
C CYS A 181 -5.79 -4.96 9.01
N GLY A 182 -5.00 -5.45 9.95
CA GLY A 182 -4.09 -4.65 10.78
C GLY A 182 -2.62 -4.83 10.45
N SER A 183 -1.77 -4.34 11.35
CA SER A 183 -0.38 -4.81 11.40
C SER A 183 -0.34 -6.27 11.88
N PHE A 184 0.78 -6.95 11.68
CA PHE A 184 0.96 -8.32 12.17
C PHE A 184 0.67 -8.44 13.68
N GLU A 185 1.13 -7.48 14.47
CA GLU A 185 0.91 -7.45 15.93
C GLU A 185 -0.57 -7.20 16.28
N GLU A 186 -1.26 -6.35 15.52
CA GLU A 186 -2.69 -6.13 15.68
C GLU A 186 -3.48 -7.41 15.34
N ASP A 187 -3.14 -8.07 14.22
CA ASP A 187 -3.80 -9.29 13.77
C ASP A 187 -3.60 -10.45 14.75
N VAL A 188 -2.39 -10.62 15.29
CA VAL A 188 -2.10 -11.60 16.35
C VAL A 188 -2.90 -11.32 17.61
N ALA A 189 -3.03 -10.05 18.01
CA ALA A 189 -3.83 -9.68 19.17
C ALA A 189 -5.33 -9.93 18.97
N VAL A 190 -5.84 -9.79 17.74
CA VAL A 190 -7.22 -10.12 17.39
C VAL A 190 -7.45 -11.63 17.49
N ILE A 191 -6.57 -12.44 16.88
CA ILE A 191 -6.66 -13.91 16.91
C ILE A 191 -6.56 -14.44 18.35
N GLY A 192 -5.75 -13.84 19.21
CA GLY A 192 -5.63 -14.25 20.61
C GLY A 192 -6.92 -14.08 21.45
N ARG A 193 -7.96 -13.43 20.91
CA ARG A 193 -9.27 -13.25 21.55
C ARG A 193 -10.40 -13.98 20.82
N ALA A 194 -10.09 -14.65 19.71
CA ALA A 194 -11.01 -15.44 18.90
C ALA A 194 -11.27 -16.83 19.51
#